data_AF-A0A2V9SYT6-F1
#
_entry.id   AF-A0A2V9SYT6-F1
#
_cell.length_a   1.000
_cell.length_b   1.000
_cell.length_c   1.000
_cell.angle_alpha   90.00
_cell.angle_beta   90.00
_cell.angle_gamma   90.00
#
_symmetry.space_group_name_H-M   'P 1'
#
loop_
_entity.id
_entity.type
_entity.pdbx_description
1 polymer ?
#
loop_
_entity_poly.entity_id
_entity_poly.type
_entity_poly.pdbx_seq_one_letter_code
_entity_poly.pdbx_strand_id
1 'polypeptide(L)'
;MNPDLMNSDVHERARLMIALFGEERPGPEELSNAERSWLAAHLESCASCREFAENSRETIRLLRAIPITAGERLVSTTQMRVRQRAQELQRQQERFWVVCVCCAAVTLSTLVTTPVLWRGFAWMGEQARLSPPVWEGGFVVFYLMPAVLAGILLLARGTFLTDHNGSYQD
;
A
#
# COMPACT_ATOMS: atom_id res chain seq x y z
N MET A 1 -24.18 31.04 46.03
CA MET A 1 -23.52 30.73 44.74
C MET A 1 -24.48 31.10 43.61
N ASN A 2 -24.06 31.92 42.64
CA ASN A 2 -24.93 32.55 41.65
C ASN A 2 -24.93 31.77 40.31
N PRO A 3 -26.07 31.26 39.81
CA PRO A 3 -26.14 30.40 38.62
C PRO A 3 -25.69 31.06 37.31
N ASP A 4 -25.72 32.40 37.22
CA ASP A 4 -25.36 33.14 36.00
C ASP A 4 -23.86 33.10 35.68
N LEU A 5 -23.00 33.05 36.70
CA LEU A 5 -21.54 32.96 36.53
C LEU A 5 -21.13 31.63 35.90
N MET A 6 -21.77 30.54 36.33
CA MET A 6 -21.45 29.19 35.83
C MET A 6 -21.89 29.00 34.38
N ASN A 7 -22.98 29.67 33.97
CA ASN A 7 -23.45 29.64 32.59
C ASN A 7 -22.51 30.43 31.66
N SER A 8 -22.00 31.57 32.12
CA SER A 8 -21.02 32.37 31.36
C SER A 8 -19.70 31.63 31.11
N ASP A 9 -19.21 30.88 32.10
CA ASP A 9 -17.98 30.07 32.00
C ASP A 9 -18.13 28.93 30.98
N VAL A 10 -19.30 28.28 30.96
CA VAL A 10 -19.62 27.21 30.01
C VAL A 10 -19.67 27.72 28.56
N HIS A 11 -20.27 28.89 28.32
CA HIS A 11 -20.30 29.50 26.99
C HIS A 11 -18.92 29.95 26.52
N GLU A 12 -18.09 30.49 27.43
CA GLU A 12 -16.74 30.92 27.10
C GLU A 12 -15.86 29.72 26.74
N ARG A 13 -15.96 28.63 27.51
CA ARG A 13 -15.32 27.35 27.18
C ARG A 13 -15.74 26.83 25.80
N ALA A 14 -17.03 26.86 25.48
CA ALA A 14 -17.53 26.41 24.18
C ALA A 14 -16.96 27.24 23.02
N ARG A 15 -16.92 28.58 23.15
CA ARG A 15 -16.34 29.49 22.15
C ARG A 15 -14.85 29.23 21.94
N LEU A 16 -14.12 29.01 23.02
CA LEU A 16 -12.68 28.74 22.99
C LEU A 16 -12.39 27.43 22.23
N MET A 17 -13.20 26.39 22.44
CA MET A 17 -13.07 25.13 21.71
C MET A 17 -13.42 25.25 20.22
N ILE A 18 -14.45 26.04 19.88
CA ILE A 18 -14.81 26.33 18.47
C ILE A 18 -13.64 27.03 17.75
N ALA A 19 -12.99 28.00 18.40
CA ALA A 19 -11.89 28.77 17.83
C ALA A 19 -10.59 27.96 17.66
N LEU A 20 -10.24 27.12 18.63
CA LEU A 20 -8.96 26.39 18.61
C LEU A 20 -8.98 25.11 17.79
N PHE A 21 -10.05 24.32 17.91
CA PHE A 21 -10.09 22.99 17.33
C PHE A 21 -10.81 23.00 16.00
N GLY A 22 -11.87 23.78 15.85
CA GLY A 22 -12.83 23.55 14.76
C GLY A 22 -13.41 22.14 14.83
N GLU A 23 -14.63 21.94 14.32
CA GLU A 23 -15.28 20.64 14.43
C GLU A 23 -14.53 19.50 13.69
N GLU A 24 -13.66 19.86 12.75
CA GLU A 24 -13.06 18.94 11.76
C GLU A 24 -11.57 18.64 11.97
N ARG A 25 -10.87 19.23 12.95
CA ARG A 25 -9.41 19.00 13.09
C ARG A 25 -9.11 17.74 13.90
N PRO A 26 -8.45 16.71 13.33
CA PRO A 26 -8.03 15.54 14.09
C PRO A 26 -6.91 15.92 15.06
N GLY A 27 -7.26 15.97 16.35
CA GLY A 27 -6.31 15.98 17.47
C GLY A 27 -6.07 14.55 18.01
N PRO A 28 -5.20 14.37 19.01
CA PRO A 28 -5.00 13.06 19.64
C PRO A 28 -6.34 12.47 20.11
N GLU A 29 -6.62 11.24 19.67
CA GLU A 29 -7.97 10.70 19.44
C GLU A 29 -8.88 10.61 20.68
N GLU A 30 -8.34 10.37 21.88
CA GLU A 30 -9.18 10.01 23.03
C GLU A 30 -9.72 11.23 23.80
N LEU A 31 -8.88 12.21 24.11
CA LEU A 31 -9.30 13.45 24.80
C LEU A 31 -10.19 14.31 23.89
N SER A 32 -9.88 14.33 22.60
CA SER A 32 -10.64 15.09 21.61
C SER A 32 -12.08 14.58 21.44
N ASN A 33 -12.33 13.27 21.60
CA ASN A 33 -13.67 12.70 21.42
C ASN A 33 -14.63 13.07 22.56
N ALA A 34 -14.17 13.05 23.81
CA ALA A 34 -14.99 13.46 24.95
C ALA A 34 -15.37 14.95 24.85
N GLU A 35 -14.41 15.81 24.53
CA GLU A 35 -14.61 17.25 24.36
C GLU A 35 -15.54 17.57 23.18
N ARG A 36 -15.41 16.86 22.06
CA ARG A 36 -16.31 16.96 20.91
C ARG A 36 -17.74 16.53 21.26
N SER A 37 -17.91 15.43 21.98
CA SER A 37 -19.24 14.95 22.37
C SER A 37 -19.96 15.94 23.30
N TRP A 38 -19.21 16.54 24.25
CA TRP A 38 -19.73 17.60 25.10
C TRP A 38 -20.10 18.85 24.30
N LEU A 39 -19.25 19.26 23.36
CA LEU A 39 -19.50 20.44 22.52
C LEU A 39 -20.74 20.22 21.64
N ALA A 40 -20.88 19.05 21.02
CA ALA A 40 -22.05 18.71 20.23
C ALA A 40 -23.34 18.79 21.06
N ALA A 41 -23.37 18.20 22.26
CA ALA A 41 -24.50 18.30 23.17
C ALA A 41 -24.79 19.76 23.60
N HIS A 42 -23.75 20.57 23.83
CA HIS A 42 -23.91 21.98 24.18
C HIS A 42 -24.51 22.78 23.01
N LEU A 43 -24.06 22.57 21.77
CA LEU A 43 -24.57 23.24 20.58
C LEU A 43 -26.04 22.87 20.29
N GLU A 44 -26.47 21.65 20.61
CA GLU A 44 -27.88 21.26 20.54
C GLU A 44 -28.75 22.09 21.48
N SER A 45 -28.25 22.39 22.69
CA SER A 45 -28.98 23.13 23.72
C SER A 45 -28.89 24.66 23.62
N CYS A 46 -27.85 25.20 22.97
CA CYS A 46 -27.54 26.63 22.98
C CYS A 46 -27.50 27.26 21.58
N ALA A 47 -28.45 28.15 21.29
CA ALA A 47 -28.55 28.84 20.01
C ALA A 47 -27.40 29.83 19.74
N SER A 48 -26.93 30.57 20.76
CA SER A 48 -25.88 31.58 20.59
C SER A 48 -24.52 30.96 20.27
N CYS A 49 -24.18 29.82 20.89
CA CYS A 49 -22.97 29.07 20.58
C CYS A 49 -23.03 28.41 19.20
N ARG A 50 -24.22 28.01 18.74
CA ARG A 50 -24.44 27.47 17.39
C ARG A 50 -24.21 28.52 16.31
N GLU A 51 -24.80 29.70 16.45
CA GLU A 51 -24.60 30.82 15.54
C GLU A 51 -23.11 31.22 15.46
N PHE A 52 -22.43 31.27 16.60
CA PHE A 52 -20.97 31.51 16.64
C PHE A 52 -20.17 30.44 15.89
N ALA A 53 -20.53 29.16 16.04
CA ALA A 53 -19.87 28.05 15.35
C ALA A 53 -20.07 28.13 13.82
N GLU A 54 -21.28 28.45 13.37
CA GLU A 54 -21.60 28.59 11.95
C GLU A 54 -20.83 29.76 11.30
N ASN A 55 -20.86 30.94 11.93
CA ASN A 55 -20.13 32.12 11.44
C ASN A 55 -18.61 31.89 11.39
N SER A 56 -18.07 31.21 12.41
CA SER A 56 -16.65 30.83 12.44
C SER A 56 -16.29 29.88 11.30
N ARG A 57 -17.13 28.87 11.02
CA ARG A 57 -16.91 27.94 9.91
C ARG A 57 -16.99 28.63 8.55
N GLU A 58 -17.94 29.53 8.37
CA GLU A 58 -18.06 30.32 7.13
C GLU A 58 -16.82 31.19 6.91
N THR A 59 -16.35 31.88 7.95
CA THR A 59 -15.12 32.69 7.89
C THR A 59 -13.90 31.84 7.52
N ILE A 60 -13.73 30.67 8.15
CA ILE A 60 -12.63 29.74 7.83
C ILE A 60 -12.74 29.22 6.40
N ARG A 61 -13.97 28.94 5.91
CA ARG A 61 -14.20 28.52 4.51
C ARG A 61 -13.83 29.63 3.53
N LEU A 62 -14.23 30.86 3.81
CA LEU A 62 -13.86 32.02 2.99
C LEU A 62 -12.34 32.23 2.96
N LEU A 63 -11.67 32.11 4.11
CA LEU A 63 -10.21 32.18 4.19
C LEU A 63 -9.52 31.04 3.44
N ARG A 64 -10.03 29.80 3.52
CA ARG A 64 -9.51 28.64 2.78
C ARG A 64 -9.78 28.75 1.28
N ALA A 65 -10.85 29.45 0.90
CA ALA A 65 -11.21 29.74 -0.49
C ALA A 65 -10.34 30.85 -1.11
N ILE A 66 -9.47 31.52 -0.35
CA ILE A 66 -8.41 32.37 -0.89
C ILE A 66 -7.23 31.44 -1.21
N PRO A 67 -7.06 31.00 -2.48
CA PRO A 67 -5.94 30.16 -2.82
C PRO A 67 -4.67 31.01 -2.63
N ILE A 68 -3.83 30.62 -1.68
CA ILE A 68 -2.42 31.00 -1.72
C ILE A 68 -1.90 30.33 -2.97
N THR A 69 -1.80 31.11 -4.05
CA THR A 69 -1.31 30.64 -5.34
C THR A 69 0.12 30.17 -5.14
N ALA A 70 0.30 28.86 -4.91
CA ALA A 70 1.59 28.23 -5.01
C ALA A 70 2.08 28.55 -6.43
N GLY A 71 3.14 29.34 -6.55
CA GLY A 71 3.62 29.80 -7.85
C GLY A 71 3.79 28.62 -8.80
N GLU A 72 3.52 28.82 -10.09
CA GLU A 72 3.54 27.75 -11.12
C GLU A 72 4.82 26.90 -11.09
N ARG A 73 5.94 27.47 -10.62
CA ARG A 73 7.21 26.77 -10.40
C ARG A 73 7.15 25.70 -9.29
N LEU A 74 6.39 25.93 -8.22
CA LEU A 74 6.22 24.95 -7.14
C LEU A 74 5.29 23.81 -7.58
N VAL A 75 4.25 24.12 -8.34
CA VAL A 75 3.31 23.13 -8.89
C VAL A 75 3.97 22.26 -9.95
N SER A 76 4.72 22.86 -10.87
CA SER A 76 5.45 22.11 -11.91
C SER A 76 6.54 21.20 -11.31
N THR A 77 7.27 21.66 -10.30
CA THR A 77 8.29 20.84 -9.61
C THR A 77 7.67 19.68 -8.82
N THR A 78 6.52 19.88 -8.18
CA THR A 78 5.80 18.77 -7.51
C THR A 78 5.21 17.79 -8.53
N GLN A 79 4.57 18.27 -9.59
CA GLN A 79 4.06 17.39 -10.65
C GLN A 79 5.17 16.56 -11.31
N MET A 80 6.34 17.17 -11.54
CA MET A 80 7.49 16.46 -12.11
C MET A 80 7.97 15.33 -11.17
N ARG A 81 8.08 15.59 -9.86
CA ARG A 81 8.46 14.58 -8.86
C ARG A 81 7.43 13.45 -8.73
N VAL A 82 6.14 13.78 -8.81
CA VAL A 82 5.06 12.76 -8.79
C VAL A 82 5.13 11.89 -10.03
N ARG A 83 5.33 12.47 -11.22
CA ARG A 83 5.49 11.70 -12.46
C ARG A 83 6.72 10.81 -12.45
N GLN A 84 7.85 11.29 -11.92
CA GLN A 84 9.05 10.48 -11.74
C GLN A 84 8.79 9.28 -10.81
N ARG A 85 8.14 9.50 -9.65
CA ARG A 85 7.78 8.39 -8.75
C ARG A 85 6.80 7.40 -9.38
N ALA A 86 5.84 7.87 -10.16
CA ALA A 86 4.91 7.00 -10.87
C ALA A 86 5.63 6.10 -11.88
N GLN A 87 6.62 6.64 -12.61
CA GLN A 87 7.44 5.86 -13.55
C GLN A 87 8.37 4.87 -12.84
N GLU A 88 8.94 5.25 -11.70
CA GLU A 88 9.77 4.35 -10.87
C GLU A 88 8.96 3.14 -10.38
N LEU A 89 7.73 3.38 -9.90
CA LEU A 89 6.81 2.33 -9.46
C LEU A 89 6.42 1.41 -10.61
N GLN A 90 6.19 1.96 -11.81
CA GLN A 90 5.82 1.18 -12.99
C GLN A 90 6.97 0.24 -13.43
N ARG A 91 8.22 0.70 -13.40
CA ARG A 91 9.40 -0.14 -13.69
C ARG A 91 9.62 -1.25 -12.67
N GLN A 92 9.32 -1.01 -11.39
CA GLN A 92 9.40 -2.06 -10.37
C GLN A 92 8.32 -3.12 -10.59
N GLN A 93 7.11 -2.70 -10.95
CA GLN A 93 5.98 -3.60 -11.15
C GLN A 93 6.22 -4.58 -12.31
N GLU A 94 6.84 -4.14 -13.41
CA GLU A 94 7.23 -5.02 -14.52
C GLU A 94 8.21 -6.11 -14.07
N ARG A 95 9.19 -5.78 -13.22
CA ARG A 95 10.16 -6.75 -12.68
C ARG A 95 9.49 -7.76 -11.75
N PHE A 96 8.61 -7.30 -10.86
CA PHE A 96 7.84 -8.18 -9.98
C PHE A 96 6.91 -9.11 -10.75
N TRP A 97 6.32 -8.64 -11.85
CA TRP A 97 5.45 -9.47 -12.68
C TRP A 97 6.22 -10.63 -13.32
N VAL A 98 7.41 -10.39 -13.87
CA VAL A 98 8.26 -11.45 -14.43
C VAL A 98 8.66 -12.47 -13.36
N VAL A 99 9.09 -12.01 -12.18
CA VAL A 99 9.45 -12.90 -11.06
C VAL A 99 8.24 -13.73 -10.61
N CYS A 100 7.06 -13.12 -10.54
CA CYS A 100 5.82 -13.80 -10.18
C CYS A 100 5.44 -14.87 -11.20
N VAL A 101 5.51 -14.56 -12.50
CA VAL A 101 5.22 -15.53 -13.58
C VAL A 101 6.21 -16.69 -13.57
N CYS A 102 7.50 -16.42 -13.38
CA CYS A 102 8.52 -17.48 -13.26
C CYS A 102 8.26 -18.37 -12.04
N CYS A 103 7.96 -17.78 -10.89
CA CYS A 103 7.65 -18.52 -9.66
C CYS A 103 6.39 -19.38 -9.81
N ALA A 104 5.32 -18.80 -10.38
CA ALA A 104 4.08 -19.51 -10.68
C ALA A 104 4.31 -20.66 -11.67
N ALA A 105 5.11 -20.44 -12.72
CA ALA A 105 5.44 -21.48 -13.69
C ALA A 105 6.20 -22.64 -13.03
N VAL A 106 7.25 -22.36 -12.23
CA VAL A 106 8.03 -23.40 -11.55
C VAL A 106 7.19 -24.18 -10.55
N THR A 107 6.37 -23.48 -9.76
CA THR A 107 5.49 -24.13 -8.77
C THR A 107 4.41 -24.97 -9.43
N LEU A 108 3.76 -24.47 -10.49
CA LEU A 108 2.78 -25.24 -11.26
C LEU A 108 3.42 -26.44 -11.96
N SER A 109 4.59 -26.27 -12.58
CA SER A 109 5.33 -27.38 -13.16
C SER A 109 5.67 -28.43 -12.11
N THR A 110 6.14 -28.04 -10.92
CA THR A 110 6.43 -28.99 -9.84
C THR A 110 5.15 -29.71 -9.38
N LEU A 111 4.08 -28.97 -9.10
CA LEU A 111 2.80 -29.53 -8.65
C LEU A 111 2.14 -30.46 -9.68
N VAL A 112 2.32 -30.20 -10.97
CA VAL A 112 1.75 -31.02 -12.05
C VAL A 112 2.65 -32.21 -12.36
N THR A 113 3.97 -32.01 -12.36
CA THR A 113 4.94 -33.06 -12.67
C THR A 113 4.97 -34.15 -11.59
N THR A 114 4.84 -33.81 -10.31
CA THR A 114 4.81 -34.80 -9.21
C THR A 114 3.70 -35.86 -9.35
N PRO A 115 2.40 -35.51 -9.49
CA PRO A 115 1.32 -36.50 -9.61
C PRO A 115 1.29 -37.20 -10.96
N VAL A 116 1.67 -36.52 -12.06
CA VAL A 116 1.73 -37.12 -13.40
C VAL A 116 2.83 -38.18 -13.46
N LEU A 117 4.00 -37.88 -12.89
CA LEU A 117 5.08 -38.87 -12.76
C LEU A 117 4.65 -40.01 -11.84
N TRP A 118 4.02 -39.74 -10.69
CA TRP A 118 3.51 -40.79 -9.80
C TRP A 118 2.55 -41.75 -10.52
N ARG A 119 1.65 -41.22 -11.37
CA ARG A 119 0.66 -42.01 -12.09
C ARG A 119 1.26 -42.81 -13.26
N GLY A 120 2.20 -42.22 -14.00
CA GLY A 120 2.95 -42.93 -15.04
C GLY A 120 3.84 -44.04 -14.46
N PHE A 121 4.44 -43.78 -13.30
CA PHE A 121 5.27 -44.74 -12.59
C PHE A 121 4.44 -45.88 -11.99
N ALA A 122 3.30 -45.62 -11.34
CA ALA A 122 2.43 -46.68 -10.84
C ALA A 122 2.01 -47.66 -11.94
N TRP A 123 1.70 -47.14 -13.13
CA TRP A 123 1.35 -47.95 -14.31
C TRP A 123 2.54 -48.76 -14.86
N MET A 124 3.73 -48.17 -14.91
CA MET A 124 4.92 -48.84 -15.45
C MET A 124 5.55 -49.86 -14.46
N GLY A 125 5.39 -49.64 -13.16
CA GLY A 125 5.81 -50.56 -12.10
C GLY A 125 4.99 -51.84 -12.05
N GLU A 126 3.69 -51.77 -12.35
CA GLU A 126 2.86 -52.97 -12.55
C GLU A 126 3.34 -53.79 -13.75
N GLN A 127 3.82 -53.13 -14.81
CA GLN A 127 4.23 -53.80 -16.04
C GLN A 127 5.64 -54.42 -15.98
N ALA A 128 6.57 -53.86 -15.18
CA ALA A 128 8.01 -54.15 -15.33
C ALA A 128 8.66 -55.07 -14.27
N ARG A 129 8.04 -55.35 -13.11
CA ARG A 129 8.61 -56.21 -12.03
C ARG A 129 10.11 -55.94 -11.69
N LEU A 130 10.59 -54.70 -11.87
CA LEU A 130 12.01 -54.35 -11.70
C LEU A 130 12.26 -53.57 -10.40
N SER A 131 13.45 -53.77 -9.84
CA SER A 131 13.84 -53.37 -8.50
C SER A 131 13.95 -51.85 -8.31
N PRO A 132 13.49 -51.29 -7.17
CA PRO A 132 13.31 -49.84 -6.92
C PRO A 132 14.50 -48.88 -7.11
N PRO A 133 15.78 -49.23 -6.80
CA PRO A 133 16.82 -48.21 -6.60
C PRO A 133 17.45 -47.64 -7.88
N VAL A 134 17.43 -48.36 -9.00
CA VAL A 134 17.91 -47.81 -10.29
C VAL A 134 16.96 -46.74 -10.83
N TRP A 135 15.72 -46.76 -10.36
CA TRP A 135 14.64 -45.93 -10.86
C TRP A 135 14.55 -44.58 -10.14
N GLU A 136 14.93 -44.51 -8.86
CA GLU A 136 15.08 -43.27 -8.10
C GLU A 136 16.12 -42.32 -8.72
N GLY A 137 17.20 -42.86 -9.30
CA GLY A 137 18.24 -42.04 -9.94
C GLY A 137 17.76 -41.30 -11.19
N GLY A 138 16.95 -41.95 -12.02
CA GLY A 138 16.38 -41.32 -13.23
C GLY A 138 15.42 -40.19 -12.90
N PHE A 139 14.66 -40.32 -11.81
CA PHE A 139 13.74 -39.29 -11.31
C PHE A 139 14.50 -38.03 -10.87
N VAL A 140 15.58 -38.19 -10.11
CA VAL A 140 16.40 -37.06 -9.65
C VAL A 140 17.03 -36.29 -10.81
N VAL A 141 17.54 -37.01 -11.82
CA VAL A 141 18.16 -36.39 -13.00
C VAL A 141 17.13 -35.63 -13.85
N PHE A 142 15.95 -36.22 -14.07
CA PHE A 142 14.89 -35.57 -14.84
C PHE A 142 14.30 -34.36 -14.11
N TYR A 143 14.18 -34.43 -12.79
CA TYR A 143 13.67 -33.34 -11.94
C TYR A 143 14.64 -32.15 -11.84
N LEU A 144 15.95 -32.40 -11.83
CA LEU A 144 16.97 -31.33 -11.78
C LEU A 144 17.11 -30.57 -13.10
N MET A 145 16.80 -31.20 -14.23
CA MET A 145 16.97 -30.62 -15.57
C MET A 145 16.27 -29.26 -15.76
N PRO A 146 14.98 -29.08 -15.42
CA PRO A 146 14.31 -27.79 -15.54
C PRO A 146 14.87 -26.72 -14.57
N ALA A 147 15.32 -27.11 -13.37
CA ALA A 147 15.96 -26.18 -12.43
C ALA A 147 17.30 -25.66 -12.97
N VAL A 148 18.09 -26.54 -13.60
CA VAL A 148 19.35 -26.18 -14.27
C VAL A 148 19.08 -25.28 -15.47
N LEU A 149 18.06 -25.58 -16.29
CA LEU A 149 17.69 -24.76 -17.45
C LEU A 149 17.24 -23.36 -17.04
N ALA A 150 16.44 -23.26 -15.97
CA ALA A 150 16.04 -21.99 -15.39
C ALA A 150 17.25 -21.19 -14.86
N GLY A 151 18.19 -21.85 -14.18
CA GLY A 151 19.44 -21.24 -13.73
C GLY A 151 20.29 -20.69 -14.88
N ILE A 152 20.44 -21.46 -15.97
CA ILE A 152 21.17 -21.03 -17.17
C ILE A 152 20.49 -19.83 -17.83
N LEU A 153 19.15 -19.86 -17.96
CA LEU A 153 18.40 -18.75 -18.56
C LEU A 153 18.52 -17.47 -17.73
N LEU A 154 18.55 -17.61 -16.39
CA LEU A 154 18.67 -16.50 -15.45
C LEU A 154 20.09 -15.92 -15.45
N LEU A 155 21.12 -16.77 -15.56
CA LEU A 155 22.50 -16.34 -15.77
C LEU A 155 22.67 -15.63 -17.12
N ALA A 156 22.13 -16.19 -18.21
CA ALA A 156 22.19 -15.58 -19.54
C ALA A 156 21.48 -14.21 -19.58
N ARG A 157 20.35 -14.06 -18.90
CA ARG A 157 19.66 -12.77 -18.74
C ARG A 157 20.45 -11.79 -17.87
N GLY A 158 21.06 -12.27 -16.79
CA GLY A 158 21.92 -11.46 -15.91
C GLY A 158 23.16 -10.94 -16.64
N THR A 159 23.80 -11.77 -17.46
CA THR A 159 24.94 -11.35 -18.30
C THR A 159 24.49 -10.37 -19.38
N PHE A 160 23.34 -10.60 -20.04
CA PHE A 160 22.81 -9.69 -21.07
C PHE A 160 22.46 -8.29 -20.52
N LEU A 161 21.95 -8.23 -19.28
CA LEU A 161 21.67 -6.96 -18.58
C LEU A 161 22.94 -6.24 -18.11
N THR A 162 23.98 -7.00 -17.76
CA THR A 162 25.27 -6.45 -17.32
C THR A 162 26.05 -5.89 -18.51
N ASP A 163 26.02 -6.58 -19.66
CA ASP A 163 26.75 -6.20 -20.88
C ASP A 163 26.17 -4.93 -21.53
N HIS A 164 24.83 -4.77 -21.53
CA HIS A 164 24.19 -3.57 -22.06
C HIS A 164 24.45 -2.30 -21.22
N ASN A 165 24.71 -2.45 -19.92
CA ASN A 165 25.01 -1.33 -19.03
C ASN A 165 26.48 -0.90 -19.10
N GLY A 166 27.38 -1.78 -19.54
CA GLY A 166 28.80 -1.48 -19.76
C GLY A 166 29.07 -0.67 -21.03
N SER A 167 28.26 -0.82 -22.08
CA SER A 167 28.49 -0.14 -23.37
C SER A 167 28.09 1.35 -23.40
N TYR A 168 27.52 1.88 -22.32
CA TYR A 168 27.14 3.30 -22.21
C TYR A 168 28.16 4.13 -21.41
N GLN A 169 29.28 3.54 -21.02
CA GLN A 169 30.24 4.17 -20.10
C GLN A 169 31.61 4.53 -20.72
N ASP A 170 31.75 4.47 -22.05
CA ASP A 170 32.92 5.00 -22.78
C ASP A 170 32.56 6.23 -23.62
#